data_AF-A0A9D2BXM7-F1
#
_entry.id   AF-A0A9D2BXM7-F1
#
_cell.length_a   1.000
_cell.length_b   1.000
_cell.length_c   1.000
_cell.angle_alpha   90.00
_cell.angle_beta   90.00
_cell.angle_gamma   90.00
#
_symmetry.space_group_name_H-M   'P 1'
#
loop_
_entity.id
_entity.type
_entity.pdbx_description
1 polymer ?
#
loop_
_entity_poly.entity_id
_entity_poly.type
_entity_poly.pdbx_seq_one_letter_code
_entity_poly.pdbx_strand_id
1 'polypeptide(L)'
;MMGLTIEGSAMAAGIGGCLLLSGLFFYLAARSRRRSARWRGAVRLPAVVTSLEYQEARRGQGEINDHRSSTQVTLCFVDQGRRYQRQRQYPGIVLTPQLGQKLPILFQRDSGDWILRSEARVRWPIFLALGGGFLAAGLALLLDGPGILASLAAYHVDTPNLAGCLVCALIGLLCGTSAYAALRGVMPDLLRSAAEPFLWAVRQFLLHRYEEVDALCVGIIRREAGDDDVCYYPFFRYCAGGRQLHWFPRRQMSPKRYQPGARYTLYRDLKTGRCSLKPGIQDLFSALFTLVPMGFFTILILSLAVCAAGTLLLAGMGLASLLAA
;
A
#
# COMPACT_ATOMS: atom_id res chain seq x y z
N MET A 1 -44.71 2.50 27.33
CA MET A 1 -44.85 1.41 26.32
C MET A 1 -44.24 1.72 24.94
N MET A 2 -43.57 2.88 24.73
CA MET A 2 -43.03 3.27 23.42
C MET A 2 -41.50 3.07 23.26
N GLY A 3 -40.78 2.74 24.35
CA GLY A 3 -39.32 2.54 24.33
C GLY A 3 -38.85 1.13 23.93
N LEU A 4 -39.70 0.12 24.11
CA LEU A 4 -39.35 -1.30 23.86
C LEU A 4 -39.30 -1.68 22.37
N THR A 5 -39.95 -0.93 21.49
CA THR A 5 -40.00 -1.23 20.05
C THR A 5 -38.76 -0.70 19.30
N ILE A 6 -38.15 0.37 19.79
CA ILE A 6 -36.96 0.98 19.17
C ILE A 6 -35.71 0.11 19.44
N GLU A 7 -35.56 -0.42 20.66
CA GLU A 7 -34.44 -1.31 21.00
C GLU A 7 -34.51 -2.66 20.29
N GLY A 8 -35.72 -3.24 20.15
CA GLY A 8 -35.91 -4.50 19.43
C GLY A 8 -35.60 -4.41 17.93
N SER A 9 -35.95 -3.29 17.28
CA SER A 9 -35.65 -3.07 15.87
C SER A 9 -34.16 -2.80 15.60
N ALA A 10 -33.48 -2.06 16.49
CA ALA A 10 -32.04 -1.84 16.41
C ALA A 10 -31.22 -3.12 16.63
N MET A 11 -31.61 -3.97 17.58
CA MET A 11 -30.97 -5.27 17.79
C MET A 11 -31.21 -6.23 16.62
N ALA A 12 -32.43 -6.32 16.10
CA ALA A 12 -32.73 -7.13 14.92
C ALA A 12 -31.93 -6.67 13.69
N ALA A 13 -31.79 -5.36 13.50
CA ALA A 13 -30.94 -4.78 12.45
C ALA A 13 -29.45 -5.09 12.65
N GLY A 14 -28.95 -5.04 13.90
CA GLY A 14 -27.57 -5.41 14.24
C GLY A 14 -27.26 -6.88 13.99
N ILE A 15 -28.16 -7.79 14.36
CA ILE A 15 -28.06 -9.23 14.11
C ILE A 15 -28.09 -9.50 12.60
N GLY A 16 -29.07 -8.93 11.89
CA GLY A 16 -29.18 -9.07 10.43
C GLY A 16 -27.95 -8.55 9.70
N GLY A 17 -27.43 -7.40 10.11
CA GLY A 17 -26.20 -6.82 9.55
C GLY A 17 -24.97 -7.71 9.77
N CYS A 18 -24.79 -8.26 10.97
CA CYS A 18 -23.67 -9.15 11.27
C CYS A 18 -23.72 -10.46 10.45
N LEU A 19 -24.90 -11.07 10.33
CA LEU A 19 -25.07 -12.31 9.56
C LEU A 19 -24.87 -12.09 8.05
N LEU A 20 -25.37 -10.99 7.49
CA LEU A 20 -25.16 -10.63 6.08
C LEU A 20 -23.69 -10.35 5.77
N LEU A 21 -23.01 -9.57 6.62
CA LEU A 21 -21.58 -9.31 6.49
C LEU A 21 -20.76 -10.59 6.60
N SER A 22 -21.10 -11.48 7.54
CA SER A 22 -20.46 -12.78 7.67
C SER A 22 -20.59 -13.62 6.40
N GLY A 23 -21.79 -13.74 5.84
CA GLY A 23 -22.04 -14.44 4.58
C GLY A 23 -21.24 -13.86 3.41
N LEU A 24 -21.20 -12.53 3.29
CA LEU A 24 -20.41 -11.84 2.27
C LEU A 24 -18.91 -12.13 2.42
N PHE A 25 -18.37 -12.06 3.64
CA PHE A 25 -16.95 -12.31 3.90
C PHE A 25 -16.57 -13.77 3.65
N PHE A 26 -17.41 -14.74 4.02
CA PHE A 26 -17.19 -16.14 3.67
C PHE A 26 -17.25 -16.39 2.16
N TYR A 27 -18.16 -15.74 1.44
CA TYR A 27 -18.20 -15.79 -0.02
C TYR A 27 -16.91 -15.22 -0.65
N LEU A 28 -16.44 -14.06 -0.18
CA LEU A 28 -15.18 -13.45 -0.63
C LEU A 28 -13.97 -14.33 -0.30
N ALA A 29 -13.96 -14.96 0.89
CA ALA A 29 -12.92 -15.91 1.29
C ALA A 29 -12.91 -17.13 0.36
N ALA A 30 -14.06 -17.74 0.08
CA ALA A 30 -14.18 -18.88 -0.82
C ALA A 30 -13.74 -18.52 -2.25
N ARG A 31 -14.17 -17.37 -2.77
CA ARG A 31 -13.78 -16.87 -4.10
C ARG A 31 -12.28 -16.60 -4.18
N SER A 32 -11.70 -15.94 -3.17
CA SER A 32 -10.26 -15.69 -3.09
C SER A 32 -9.47 -16.99 -2.99
N ARG A 33 -9.93 -17.96 -2.18
CA ARG A 33 -9.31 -19.28 -2.04
C ARG A 33 -9.31 -20.05 -3.37
N ARG A 34 -10.40 -20.03 -4.13
CA ARG A 34 -10.47 -20.67 -5.46
C ARG A 34 -9.46 -20.04 -6.43
N ARG A 35 -9.36 -18.70 -6.46
CA ARG A 35 -8.37 -18.00 -7.29
C ARG A 35 -6.93 -18.31 -6.88
N SER A 36 -6.63 -18.33 -5.59
CA SER A 36 -5.29 -18.67 -5.08
C SER A 36 -4.96 -20.16 -5.26
N ALA A 37 -5.96 -21.03 -5.23
CA ALA A 37 -5.79 -22.47 -5.40
C ALA A 37 -5.23 -22.84 -6.79
N ARG A 38 -5.58 -22.08 -7.84
CA ARG A 38 -5.01 -22.27 -9.20
C ARG A 38 -3.49 -22.14 -9.23
N TRP A 39 -2.92 -21.37 -8.30
CA TRP A 39 -1.48 -21.12 -8.20
C TRP A 39 -0.78 -22.01 -7.17
N ARG A 40 -1.46 -23.05 -6.63
CA ARG A 40 -0.80 -24.04 -5.78
C ARG A 40 0.23 -24.82 -6.62
N GLY A 41 1.46 -24.92 -6.13
CA GLY A 41 2.58 -25.54 -6.86
C GLY A 41 3.32 -24.60 -7.81
N ALA A 42 2.89 -23.34 -7.97
CA ALA A 42 3.61 -22.37 -8.78
C ALA A 42 4.96 -21.98 -8.13
N VAL A 43 5.99 -21.86 -8.96
CA VAL A 43 7.35 -21.53 -8.54
C VAL A 43 7.49 -20.01 -8.44
N ARG A 44 8.19 -19.55 -7.41
CA ARG A 44 8.49 -18.13 -7.19
C ARG A 44 9.78 -17.80 -7.90
N LEU A 45 9.71 -16.93 -8.90
CA LEU A 45 10.88 -16.51 -9.67
C LEU A 45 11.00 -14.98 -9.68
N PRO A 46 12.21 -14.42 -9.63
CA PRO A 46 12.43 -13.01 -9.90
C PRO A 46 12.50 -12.79 -11.42
N ALA A 47 11.53 -12.06 -11.97
CA ALA A 47 11.60 -11.59 -13.35
C ALA A 47 12.30 -10.22 -13.41
N VAL A 48 13.17 -10.03 -14.39
CA VAL A 48 13.88 -8.77 -14.62
C VAL A 48 13.24 -8.07 -15.82
N VAL A 49 12.95 -6.78 -15.69
CA VAL A 49 12.51 -5.95 -16.81
C VAL A 49 13.70 -5.70 -17.75
N THR A 50 13.63 -6.23 -18.97
CA THR A 50 14.72 -6.13 -19.96
C THR A 50 14.46 -5.11 -21.06
N SER A 51 13.20 -4.87 -21.41
CA SER A 51 12.84 -3.79 -22.35
C SER A 51 11.52 -3.14 -21.95
N LEU A 52 11.40 -1.86 -22.32
CA LEU A 52 10.25 -1.01 -22.09
C LEU A 52 9.96 -0.29 -23.41
N GLU A 53 8.75 -0.45 -23.91
CA GLU A 53 8.24 0.27 -25.07
C GLU A 53 7.07 1.13 -24.63
N TYR A 54 7.23 2.45 -24.74
CA TYR A 54 6.22 3.41 -24.36
C TYR A 54 5.33 3.73 -25.56
N GLN A 55 4.04 3.45 -25.44
CA GLN A 55 3.01 3.87 -26.40
C GLN A 55 2.39 5.16 -25.87
N GLU A 56 2.98 6.28 -26.28
CA GLU A 56 2.62 7.62 -25.82
C GLU A 56 1.37 8.15 -26.54
N ALA A 57 0.32 8.45 -25.79
CA ALA A 57 -0.82 9.21 -26.30
C ALA A 57 -0.61 10.71 -26.07
N ARG A 58 -0.16 11.42 -27.11
CA ARG A 58 0.16 12.86 -27.03
C ARG A 58 -1.09 13.72 -27.23
N ARG A 59 -1.20 14.78 -26.44
CA ARG A 59 -2.21 15.84 -26.59
C ARG A 59 -1.48 17.15 -26.90
N GLY A 60 -1.26 17.46 -28.18
CA GLY A 60 -0.54 18.66 -28.61
C GLY A 60 1.00 18.57 -28.49
N GLN A 61 1.67 19.72 -28.58
CA GLN A 61 3.13 19.80 -28.51
C GLN A 61 3.62 19.72 -27.06
N GLY A 62 3.99 18.52 -26.63
CA GLY A 62 4.76 18.30 -25.39
C GLY A 62 3.97 17.79 -24.18
N GLU A 63 2.66 17.54 -24.29
CA GLU A 63 1.87 16.93 -23.21
C GLU A 63 1.51 15.47 -23.56
N ILE A 64 1.75 14.55 -22.61
CA ILE A 64 1.48 13.11 -22.75
C ILE A 64 0.38 12.75 -21.75
N ASN A 65 -0.73 12.17 -22.21
CA ASN A 65 -1.81 11.74 -21.32
C ASN A 65 -1.51 10.34 -20.78
N ASP A 66 -1.33 10.20 -19.46
CA ASP A 66 -1.01 8.93 -18.81
C ASP A 66 -2.12 7.89 -19.02
N HIS A 67 -3.38 8.25 -18.84
CA HIS A 67 -4.52 7.31 -18.90
C HIS A 67 -4.75 6.72 -20.29
N ARG A 68 -4.44 7.49 -21.34
CA ARG A 68 -4.53 7.02 -22.73
C ARG A 68 -3.24 6.38 -23.23
N SER A 69 -2.14 6.55 -22.49
CA SER A 69 -0.86 5.93 -22.82
C SER A 69 -0.82 4.51 -22.29
N SER A 70 -0.01 3.67 -22.91
CA SER A 70 0.26 2.32 -22.40
C SER A 70 1.75 2.01 -22.49
N THR A 71 2.22 1.09 -21.67
CA THR A 71 3.62 0.69 -21.68
C THR A 71 3.72 -0.81 -21.79
N GLN A 72 4.41 -1.28 -22.81
CA GLN A 72 4.71 -2.68 -23.01
C GLN A 72 6.04 -3.00 -22.35
N VAL A 73 5.98 -3.94 -21.40
CA VAL A 73 7.11 -4.34 -20.57
C VAL A 73 7.48 -5.76 -20.95
N THR A 74 8.74 -5.96 -21.32
CA THR A 74 9.30 -7.29 -21.49
C THR A 74 9.99 -7.74 -20.21
N LEU A 75 9.52 -8.86 -19.68
CA LEU A 75 10.04 -9.52 -18.50
C LEU A 75 10.81 -10.77 -18.92
N CYS A 76 12.04 -10.89 -18.45
CA CYS A 76 12.84 -12.10 -18.61
C CYS A 76 13.07 -12.77 -17.26
N PHE A 77 12.86 -14.08 -17.20
CA PHE A 77 13.15 -14.89 -16.03
C PHE A 77 13.78 -16.22 -16.44
N VAL A 78 14.46 -16.86 -15.49
CA VAL A 78 15.13 -18.14 -15.72
C VAL A 78 14.52 -19.19 -14.80
N ASP A 79 14.13 -20.33 -15.37
CA ASP A 79 13.70 -21.51 -14.63
C ASP A 79 14.49 -22.72 -15.13
N GLN A 80 15.15 -23.45 -14.22
CA GLN A 80 15.96 -24.63 -14.54
C GLN A 80 16.94 -24.43 -15.72
N GLY A 81 17.59 -23.27 -15.79
CA GLY A 81 18.53 -22.93 -16.88
C GLY A 81 17.88 -22.49 -18.20
N ARG A 82 16.54 -22.57 -18.33
CA ARG A 82 15.80 -22.07 -19.50
C ARG A 82 15.40 -20.61 -19.28
N ARG A 83 15.67 -19.77 -20.28
CA ARG A 83 15.27 -18.37 -20.29
C ARG A 83 13.89 -18.23 -20.90
N TYR A 84 12.97 -17.61 -20.16
CA TYR A 84 11.63 -17.28 -20.62
C TYR A 84 11.50 -15.78 -20.77
N GLN A 85 10.92 -15.35 -21.89
CA GLN A 85 10.59 -13.96 -22.17
C GLN A 85 9.06 -13.83 -22.26
N ARG A 86 8.52 -12.89 -21.49
CA ARG A 86 7.08 -12.61 -21.43
C ARG A 86 6.84 -11.11 -21.55
N GLN A 87 5.87 -10.74 -22.36
CA GLN A 87 5.47 -9.35 -22.52
C GLN A 87 4.19 -9.09 -21.75
N ARG A 88 4.08 -7.88 -21.21
CA ARG A 88 2.87 -7.43 -20.53
C ARG A 88 2.66 -5.96 -20.76
N GLN A 89 1.43 -5.61 -21.10
CA GLN A 89 1.01 -4.22 -21.21
C GLN A 89 0.55 -3.71 -19.84
N TYR A 90 1.03 -2.53 -19.48
CA TYR A 90 0.63 -1.79 -18.30
C TYR A 90 -0.16 -0.56 -18.74
N PRO A 91 -1.28 -0.24 -18.07
CA PRO A 91 -1.98 1.01 -18.30
C PRO A 91 -1.14 2.17 -17.75
N GLY A 92 -0.94 3.21 -18.58
CA GLY A 92 -0.13 4.36 -18.26
C GLY A 92 1.38 4.15 -18.31
N ILE A 93 2.09 5.24 -18.01
CA ILE A 93 3.55 5.36 -18.02
C ILE A 93 4.05 5.49 -16.58
N VAL A 94 3.40 6.28 -15.73
CA VAL A 94 3.92 6.65 -14.39
C VAL A 94 4.05 5.46 -13.44
N LEU A 95 3.09 4.53 -13.46
CA LEU A 95 3.05 3.37 -12.56
C LEU A 95 3.86 2.16 -13.07
N THR A 96 4.58 2.32 -14.17
CA THR A 96 5.27 1.21 -14.84
C THR A 96 6.56 0.82 -14.12
N PRO A 97 6.92 -0.48 -14.14
CA PRO A 97 8.18 -0.93 -13.56
C PRO A 97 9.37 -0.41 -14.37
N GLN A 98 10.48 -0.13 -13.70
CA GLN A 98 11.69 0.41 -14.33
C GLN A 98 12.55 -0.68 -14.96
N LEU A 99 13.36 -0.29 -15.95
CA LEU A 99 14.36 -1.17 -16.56
C LEU A 99 15.30 -1.74 -15.49
N GLY A 100 15.57 -3.04 -15.56
CA GLY A 100 16.40 -3.76 -14.58
C GLY A 100 15.72 -4.03 -13.23
N GLN A 101 14.48 -3.59 -13.01
CA GLN A 101 13.75 -3.88 -11.77
C GLN A 101 13.42 -5.37 -11.69
N LYS A 102 13.72 -5.98 -10.53
CA LYS A 102 13.31 -7.36 -10.21
C LYS A 102 11.89 -7.35 -9.68
N LEU A 103 11.00 -8.04 -10.38
CA LEU A 103 9.60 -8.22 -10.01
C LEU A 103 9.36 -9.68 -9.59
N PRO A 104 8.77 -9.92 -8.41
CA PRO A 104 8.43 -11.27 -8.00
C PRO A 104 7.23 -11.78 -8.81
N ILE A 105 7.42 -12.87 -9.54
CA ILE A 105 6.38 -13.56 -10.31
C ILE A 105 6.09 -14.94 -9.73
N LEU A 106 4.89 -15.44 -10.00
CA LEU A 106 4.51 -16.84 -9.85
C LEU A 106 4.44 -17.45 -11.25
N PHE A 107 5.15 -18.55 -11.45
CA PHE A 107 5.21 -19.28 -12.72
C PHE A 107 4.71 -20.71 -12.53
N GLN A 108 3.75 -21.13 -13.33
CA GLN A 108 3.21 -22.48 -13.34
C GLN A 108 3.88 -23.26 -14.46
N ARG A 109 4.67 -24.28 -14.10
CA ARG A 109 5.45 -25.07 -15.07
C ARG A 109 4.57 -25.87 -16.03
N ASP A 110 3.46 -26.41 -15.52
CA ASP A 110 2.59 -27.32 -16.29
C ASP A 110 1.83 -26.61 -17.41
N SER A 111 1.32 -25.39 -17.16
CA SER A 111 0.56 -24.60 -18.13
C SER A 111 1.38 -23.52 -18.83
N GLY A 112 2.56 -23.17 -18.29
CA GLY A 112 3.34 -22.02 -18.75
C GLY A 112 2.73 -20.66 -18.39
N ASP A 113 1.66 -20.65 -17.60
CA ASP A 113 1.00 -19.45 -17.09
C ASP A 113 1.89 -18.71 -16.08
N TRP A 114 1.76 -17.39 -16.04
CA TRP A 114 2.48 -16.56 -15.09
C TRP A 114 1.65 -15.39 -14.60
N ILE A 115 1.92 -14.91 -13.38
CA ILE A 115 1.28 -13.73 -12.81
C ILE A 115 2.24 -12.99 -11.87
N LEU A 116 2.03 -11.68 -11.69
CA LEU A 116 2.73 -10.93 -10.65
C LEU A 116 2.26 -11.39 -9.27
N ARG A 117 3.21 -11.53 -8.34
CA ARG A 117 2.89 -11.92 -6.96
C ARG A 117 1.96 -10.91 -6.26
N SER A 118 2.07 -9.62 -6.61
CA SER A 118 1.22 -8.56 -6.06
C SER A 118 -0.26 -8.78 -6.38
N GLU A 119 -0.56 -9.41 -7.51
CA GLU A 119 -1.92 -9.69 -8.00
C GLU A 119 -2.46 -11.01 -7.45
N ALA A 120 -1.58 -11.98 -7.24
CA ALA A 120 -1.91 -13.25 -6.62
C ALA A 120 -2.01 -13.20 -5.08
N ARG A 121 -2.04 -12.00 -4.46
CA ARG A 121 -2.06 -11.86 -3.00
C ARG A 121 -3.25 -12.61 -2.40
N VAL A 122 -2.89 -13.53 -1.52
CA VAL A 122 -3.80 -14.43 -0.81
C VAL A 122 -4.47 -13.65 0.33
N ARG A 123 -5.65 -13.08 0.06
CA ARG A 123 -6.43 -12.31 1.06
C ARG A 123 -7.53 -13.13 1.76
N TRP A 124 -7.75 -14.39 1.35
CA TRP A 124 -8.75 -15.26 1.97
C TRP A 124 -8.63 -15.42 3.50
N PRO A 125 -7.44 -15.47 4.15
CA PRO A 125 -7.42 -15.65 5.60
C PRO A 125 -8.00 -14.44 6.34
N ILE A 126 -7.80 -13.23 5.80
CA ILE A 126 -8.37 -12.00 6.37
C ILE A 126 -9.89 -12.03 6.25
N PHE A 127 -10.41 -12.37 5.07
CA PHE A 127 -11.86 -12.48 4.86
C PHE A 127 -12.47 -13.59 5.72
N LEU A 128 -11.78 -14.71 5.92
CA LEU A 128 -12.27 -15.79 6.78
C LEU A 128 -12.29 -15.38 8.25
N ALA A 129 -11.25 -14.70 8.73
CA ALA A 129 -11.21 -14.16 10.10
C ALA A 129 -12.31 -13.13 10.35
N LEU A 130 -12.53 -12.20 9.41
CA LEU A 130 -13.63 -11.24 9.48
C LEU A 130 -14.99 -11.94 9.47
N GLY A 131 -15.21 -12.88 8.56
CA GLY A 131 -16.46 -13.65 8.49
C GLY A 131 -16.76 -14.40 9.79
N GLY A 132 -15.74 -15.03 10.39
CA GLY A 132 -15.85 -15.70 11.69
C GLY A 132 -16.15 -14.73 12.83
N GLY A 133 -15.49 -13.57 12.87
CA GLY A 133 -15.73 -12.53 13.87
C GLY A 133 -17.17 -11.99 13.84
N PHE A 134 -17.68 -11.66 12.65
CA PHE A 134 -19.07 -11.21 12.49
C PHE A 134 -20.09 -12.32 12.80
N LEU A 135 -19.77 -13.58 12.51
CA LEU A 135 -20.63 -14.70 12.88
C LEU A 135 -20.72 -14.87 14.39
N ALA A 136 -19.58 -14.83 15.09
CA ALA A 136 -19.53 -14.94 16.54
C ALA A 136 -20.27 -13.79 17.23
N ALA A 137 -20.08 -12.56 16.74
CA ALA A 137 -20.81 -11.39 17.24
C ALA A 137 -22.32 -11.51 16.99
N GLY A 138 -22.72 -11.94 15.78
CA GLY A 138 -24.13 -12.17 15.44
C GLY A 138 -24.77 -13.25 16.31
N LEU A 139 -24.09 -14.37 16.56
CA LEU A 139 -24.56 -15.44 17.44
C LEU A 139 -24.65 -14.99 18.90
N ALA A 140 -23.67 -14.23 19.40
CA ALA A 140 -23.70 -13.69 20.76
C ALA A 140 -24.88 -12.75 20.97
N LEU A 141 -25.14 -11.85 20.01
CA LEU A 141 -26.30 -10.95 20.04
C LEU A 141 -27.63 -11.69 19.93
N LEU A 142 -27.66 -12.81 19.19
CA LEU A 142 -28.86 -13.62 18.99
C LEU A 142 -29.19 -14.49 20.22
N LEU A 143 -28.18 -14.92 20.97
CA LEU A 143 -28.33 -15.76 22.17
C LEU A 143 -28.58 -14.95 23.45
N ASP A 144 -27.91 -13.82 23.65
CA ASP A 144 -28.03 -13.02 24.88
C ASP A 144 -27.78 -11.51 24.65
N GLY A 145 -28.34 -10.94 23.58
CA GLY A 145 -28.21 -9.51 23.26
C GLY A 145 -28.54 -8.55 24.42
N PRO A 146 -29.68 -8.72 25.13
CA PRO A 146 -30.03 -7.87 26.27
C PRO A 146 -29.08 -8.03 27.46
N GLY A 147 -28.63 -9.26 27.78
CA GLY A 147 -27.68 -9.52 28.86
C GLY A 147 -26.28 -8.99 28.56
N ILE A 148 -25.86 -9.03 27.29
CA ILE A 148 -24.60 -8.42 26.82
C ILE A 148 -24.67 -6.89 26.94
N LEU A 149 -25.80 -6.26 26.58
CA LEU A 149 -25.98 -4.82 26.75
C LEU A 149 -26.00 -4.41 28.22
N ALA A 150 -26.71 -5.15 29.07
CA ALA A 150 -26.79 -4.88 30.50
C ALA A 150 -25.43 -5.09 31.19
N SER A 151 -24.68 -6.12 30.82
CA SER A 151 -23.33 -6.33 31.33
C SER A 151 -22.35 -5.27 30.83
N LEU A 152 -22.47 -4.79 29.59
CA LEU A 152 -21.70 -3.64 29.13
C LEU A 152 -22.03 -2.36 29.89
N ALA A 153 -23.30 -2.12 30.22
CA ALA A 153 -23.73 -0.97 31.00
C ALA A 153 -23.28 -1.04 32.48
N ALA A 154 -23.15 -2.24 33.03
CA ALA A 154 -22.72 -2.49 34.41
C ALA A 154 -21.19 -2.65 34.56
N TYR A 155 -20.40 -2.46 33.48
CA TYR A 155 -18.96 -2.61 33.55
C TYR A 155 -18.30 -1.50 34.37
N HIS A 156 -17.68 -1.88 35.48
CA HIS A 156 -16.78 -1.03 36.27
C HIS A 156 -15.42 -1.72 36.42
N VAL A 157 -14.35 -0.92 36.48
CA VAL A 157 -12.97 -1.41 36.59
C VAL A 157 -12.77 -2.25 37.87
N ASP A 158 -13.51 -1.93 38.93
CA ASP A 158 -13.43 -2.62 40.22
C ASP A 158 -14.26 -3.92 40.29
N THR A 159 -15.22 -4.11 39.37
CA THR A 159 -16.03 -5.34 39.24
C THR A 159 -15.98 -5.82 37.79
N PRO A 160 -14.91 -6.53 37.39
CA PRO A 160 -14.71 -6.94 36.01
C PRO A 160 -15.78 -7.94 35.58
N ASN A 161 -16.28 -7.77 34.37
CA ASN A 161 -17.18 -8.72 33.74
C ASN A 161 -16.62 -9.19 32.37
N LEU A 162 -17.04 -10.37 31.94
CA LEU A 162 -16.49 -11.00 30.73
C LEU A 162 -16.74 -10.13 29.49
N ALA A 163 -17.94 -9.57 29.35
CA ALA A 163 -18.33 -8.74 28.20
C ALA A 163 -17.49 -7.46 28.09
N GLY A 164 -17.28 -6.74 29.19
CA GLY A 164 -16.44 -5.55 29.26
C GLY A 164 -14.97 -5.87 29.04
N CYS A 165 -14.45 -6.96 29.60
CA CYS A 165 -13.08 -7.42 29.35
C CYS A 165 -12.86 -7.76 27.86
N LEU A 166 -13.82 -8.42 27.22
CA LEU A 166 -13.77 -8.73 25.78
C LEU A 166 -13.81 -7.46 24.92
N VAL A 167 -14.64 -6.47 25.27
CA VAL A 167 -14.67 -5.18 24.56
C VAL A 167 -13.37 -4.40 24.76
N CYS A 168 -12.82 -4.35 25.97
CA CYS A 168 -11.49 -3.76 26.21
C CYS A 168 -10.40 -4.47 25.41
N ALA A 169 -10.42 -5.80 25.33
CA ALA A 169 -9.48 -6.56 24.51
C ALA A 169 -9.62 -6.24 23.01
N LEU A 170 -10.85 -6.13 22.49
CA LEU A 170 -11.11 -5.76 21.10
C LEU A 170 -10.63 -4.35 20.77
N ILE A 171 -10.92 -3.37 21.62
CA ILE A 171 -10.44 -2.00 21.48
C ILE A 171 -8.91 -2.00 21.47
N GLY A 172 -8.28 -2.71 22.40
CA GLY A 172 -6.83 -2.80 22.47
C GLY A 172 -6.18 -3.44 21.25
N LEU A 173 -6.79 -4.51 20.71
CA LEU A 173 -6.34 -5.14 19.46
C LEU A 173 -6.53 -4.21 18.26
N LEU A 174 -7.63 -3.47 18.17
CA LEU A 174 -7.86 -2.50 17.08
C LEU A 174 -6.87 -1.34 17.15
N CYS A 175 -6.63 -0.77 18.33
CA CYS A 175 -5.62 0.27 18.55
C CYS A 175 -4.20 -0.25 18.24
N GLY A 176 -3.85 -1.46 18.68
CA GLY A 176 -2.53 -2.05 18.43
C GLY A 176 -2.30 -2.36 16.94
N THR A 177 -3.29 -2.93 16.26
CA THR A 177 -3.20 -3.24 14.83
C THR A 177 -3.19 -1.99 13.96
N SER A 178 -3.94 -0.95 14.32
CA SER A 178 -3.90 0.35 13.63
C SER A 178 -2.58 1.08 13.85
N ALA A 179 -2.03 1.09 15.07
CA ALA A 179 -0.70 1.62 15.36
C ALA A 179 0.37 0.90 14.54
N TYR A 180 0.32 -0.44 14.51
CA TYR A 180 1.23 -1.26 13.72
C TYR A 180 1.10 -1.00 12.21
N ALA A 181 -0.13 -0.88 11.71
CA ALA A 181 -0.40 -0.58 10.31
C ALA A 181 0.12 0.81 9.91
N ALA A 182 -0.07 1.82 10.76
CA ALA A 182 0.45 3.17 10.53
C ALA A 182 1.98 3.20 10.55
N LEU A 183 2.61 2.53 11.52
CA LEU A 183 4.06 2.41 11.64
C LEU A 183 4.69 1.70 10.44
N ARG A 184 4.03 0.66 9.92
CA ARG A 184 4.55 -0.13 8.80
C ARG A 184 4.18 0.43 7.43
N GLY A 185 3.06 1.13 7.33
CA GLY A 185 2.51 1.66 6.10
C GLY A 185 2.96 3.08 5.82
N VAL A 186 2.64 4.01 6.73
CA VAL A 186 2.77 5.46 6.48
C VAL A 186 4.15 5.97 6.86
N MET A 187 4.68 5.54 8.01
CA MET A 187 5.95 6.04 8.53
C MET A 187 7.14 5.85 7.57
N PRO A 188 7.33 4.71 6.89
CA PRO A 188 8.48 4.51 6.01
C PRO A 188 8.50 5.47 4.82
N ASP A 189 7.34 5.80 4.28
CA ASP A 189 7.22 6.72 3.15
C ASP A 189 7.46 8.18 3.56
N LEU A 190 7.01 8.57 4.76
CA LEU A 190 7.32 9.88 5.34
C LEU A 190 8.81 10.02 5.66
N LEU A 191 9.39 9.03 6.33
CA LEU A 191 10.83 8.97 6.62
C LEU A 191 11.66 9.07 5.34
N ARG A 192 11.27 8.30 4.32
CA ARG A 192 11.95 8.32 3.03
C ARG A 192 11.82 9.69 2.38
N SER A 193 10.64 10.31 2.41
CA SER A 193 10.41 11.62 1.79
C SER A 193 11.25 12.70 2.45
N ALA A 194 11.33 12.70 3.77
CA ALA A 194 12.15 13.62 4.57
C ALA A 194 13.65 13.39 4.34
N ALA A 195 14.11 12.14 4.27
CA ALA A 195 15.52 11.79 4.17
C ALA A 195 16.08 11.88 2.74
N GLU A 196 15.26 11.73 1.69
CA GLU A 196 15.71 11.67 0.30
C GLU A 196 16.62 12.82 -0.17
N PRO A 197 16.32 14.12 0.10
CA PRO A 197 17.22 15.21 -0.32
C PRO A 197 18.57 15.16 0.40
N PHE A 198 18.59 14.81 1.69
CA PHE A 198 19.82 14.66 2.46
C PHE A 198 20.64 13.46 1.99
N LEU A 199 19.99 12.31 1.76
CA LEU A 199 20.64 11.11 1.22
C LEU A 199 21.25 11.36 -0.16
N TRP A 200 20.59 12.16 -1.00
CA TRP A 200 21.14 12.58 -2.28
C TRP A 200 22.42 13.42 -2.09
N ALA A 201 22.36 14.43 -1.21
CA ALA A 201 23.50 15.29 -0.92
C ALA A 201 24.70 14.50 -0.37
N VAL A 202 24.48 13.59 0.59
CA VAL A 202 25.53 12.69 1.09
C VAL A 202 26.12 11.84 -0.02
N ARG A 203 25.29 11.27 -0.91
CA ARG A 203 25.78 10.43 -2.01
C ARG A 203 26.58 11.22 -3.05
N GLN A 204 26.21 12.46 -3.31
CA GLN A 204 26.91 13.31 -4.27
C GLN A 204 28.22 13.85 -3.69
N PHE A 205 28.15 14.47 -2.51
CA PHE A 205 29.28 15.23 -1.96
C PHE A 205 30.27 14.36 -1.17
N LEU A 206 29.80 13.35 -0.42
CA LEU A 206 30.72 12.47 0.33
C LEU A 206 31.15 11.24 -0.47
N LEU A 207 30.27 10.68 -1.29
CA LEU A 207 30.51 9.38 -1.92
C LEU A 207 30.83 9.46 -3.43
N HIS A 208 30.76 10.65 -4.04
CA HIS A 208 30.95 10.89 -5.48
C HIS A 208 30.28 9.81 -6.36
N ARG A 209 29.06 9.40 -5.98
CA ARG A 209 28.40 8.22 -6.56
C ARG A 209 27.62 8.49 -7.83
N TYR A 210 27.45 9.74 -8.22
CA TYR A 210 26.66 10.08 -9.39
C TYR A 210 27.53 10.53 -10.56
N GLU A 211 27.14 10.03 -11.72
CA GLU A 211 27.60 10.48 -13.03
C GLU A 211 26.56 11.46 -13.60
N GLU A 212 27.04 12.58 -14.14
CA GLU A 212 26.19 13.57 -14.81
C GLU A 212 25.90 13.11 -16.24
N VAL A 213 24.63 13.10 -16.62
CA VAL A 213 24.15 12.65 -17.92
C VAL A 213 23.21 13.69 -18.51
N ASP A 214 23.52 14.16 -19.70
CA ASP A 214 22.66 15.07 -20.43
C ASP A 214 21.39 14.37 -20.91
N ALA A 215 20.25 14.95 -20.57
CA ALA A 215 18.94 14.45 -20.92
C ALA A 215 18.07 15.52 -21.59
N LEU A 216 17.37 15.13 -22.64
CA LEU A 216 16.38 15.95 -23.33
C LEU A 216 15.01 15.74 -22.70
N CYS A 217 14.34 16.81 -22.28
CA CYS A 217 12.93 16.74 -21.90
C CYS A 217 12.08 16.57 -23.17
N VAL A 218 11.45 15.42 -23.36
CA VAL A 218 10.65 15.10 -24.56
C VAL A 218 9.19 15.57 -24.39
N GLY A 219 8.71 15.64 -23.16
CA GLY A 219 7.36 16.08 -22.84
C GLY A 219 7.07 16.00 -21.35
N ILE A 220 5.83 16.35 -20.98
CA ILE A 220 5.32 16.29 -19.61
C ILE A 220 4.16 15.31 -19.61
N ILE A 221 4.26 14.27 -18.79
CA ILE A 221 3.18 13.32 -18.55
C ILE A 221 2.18 13.96 -17.61
N ARG A 222 0.95 14.08 -18.06
CA ARG A 222 -0.20 14.49 -17.27
C ARG A 222 -0.96 13.26 -16.82
N ARG A 223 -1.15 13.14 -15.51
CA ARG A 223 -1.94 12.08 -14.88
C ARG A 223 -3.04 12.71 -14.02
N GLU A 224 -4.28 12.33 -14.28
CA GLU A 224 -5.44 12.78 -13.50
C GLU A 224 -5.70 11.76 -12.38
N ALA A 225 -5.60 12.18 -11.13
CA ALA A 225 -5.73 11.31 -9.95
C ALA A 225 -7.12 11.35 -9.28
N GLY A 226 -8.08 12.04 -9.91
CA GLY A 226 -9.46 12.23 -9.43
C GLY A 226 -10.14 13.38 -10.20
N ASP A 227 -11.27 13.88 -9.69
CA ASP A 227 -12.07 14.91 -10.38
C ASP A 227 -11.33 16.24 -10.59
N ASP A 228 -10.37 16.61 -9.73
CA ASP A 228 -9.64 17.89 -9.85
C ASP A 228 -8.11 17.82 -9.63
N ASP A 229 -7.55 16.65 -9.26
CA ASP A 229 -6.11 16.55 -8.98
C ASP A 229 -5.32 16.09 -10.22
N VAL A 230 -4.52 16.99 -10.76
CA VAL A 230 -3.71 16.75 -11.96
C VAL A 230 -2.22 16.77 -11.60
N CYS A 231 -1.58 15.61 -11.68
CA CYS A 231 -0.16 15.46 -11.44
C CYS A 231 0.63 15.53 -12.76
N TYR A 232 1.76 16.24 -12.74
CA TYR A 232 2.66 16.38 -13.88
C TYR A 232 4.02 15.73 -13.60
N TYR A 233 4.53 14.98 -14.59
CA TYR A 233 5.82 14.30 -14.52
C TYR A 233 6.64 14.56 -15.79
N PRO A 234 7.79 15.22 -15.72
CA PRO A 234 8.64 15.43 -16.89
C PRO A 234 9.19 14.09 -17.42
N PHE A 235 9.16 13.92 -18.73
CA PHE A 235 9.62 12.73 -19.43
C PHE A 235 10.94 13.04 -20.15
N PHE A 236 12.02 12.42 -19.70
CA PHE A 236 13.36 12.66 -20.20
C PHE A 236 13.84 11.50 -21.07
N ARG A 237 14.60 11.85 -22.12
CA ARG A 237 15.34 10.92 -22.96
C ARG A 237 16.82 11.22 -22.85
N TYR A 238 17.63 10.21 -22.57
CA TYR A 238 19.09 10.34 -22.43
C TYR A 238 19.80 9.18 -23.13
N CYS A 239 21.08 9.37 -23.44
CA CYS A 239 21.92 8.35 -24.04
C CYS A 239 22.83 7.74 -22.97
N ALA A 240 22.83 6.42 -22.85
CA ALA A 240 23.79 5.70 -22.00
C ALA A 240 24.29 4.45 -22.73
N GLY A 241 25.61 4.30 -22.85
CA GLY A 241 26.24 3.15 -23.51
C GLY A 241 25.77 2.94 -24.96
N GLY A 242 25.58 4.04 -25.72
CA GLY A 242 25.14 3.99 -27.11
C GLY A 242 23.65 3.70 -27.34
N ARG A 243 22.86 3.51 -26.27
CA ARG A 243 21.40 3.30 -26.37
C ARG A 243 20.63 4.52 -25.87
N GLN A 244 19.53 4.84 -26.54
CA GLN A 244 18.56 5.81 -26.04
C GLN A 244 17.70 5.16 -24.97
N LEU A 245 17.63 5.81 -23.82
CA LEU A 245 16.83 5.40 -22.66
C LEU A 245 15.90 6.53 -22.26
N HIS A 246 14.79 6.15 -21.63
CA HIS A 246 13.80 7.08 -21.11
C HIS A 246 13.76 7.00 -19.58
N TRP A 247 13.52 8.14 -18.94
CA TRP A 247 13.36 8.24 -17.50
C TRP A 247 12.40 9.36 -17.13
N PHE A 248 11.64 9.14 -16.05
CA PHE A 248 10.76 10.14 -15.46
C PHE A 248 10.87 10.04 -13.93
N PRO A 249 10.70 11.16 -13.20
CA PRO A 249 10.68 11.14 -11.75
C PRO A 249 9.40 10.47 -11.25
N ARG A 250 9.47 9.83 -10.08
CA ARG A 250 8.29 9.27 -9.40
C ARG A 250 7.49 10.29 -8.59
N ARG A 251 8.10 11.45 -8.35
CA ARG A 251 7.50 12.56 -7.62
C ARG A 251 6.85 13.51 -8.62
N GLN A 252 5.67 13.99 -8.28
CA GLN A 252 5.02 15.05 -9.04
C GLN A 252 5.90 16.30 -9.03
N MET A 253 5.92 17.01 -10.16
CA MET A 253 6.71 18.21 -10.34
C MET A 253 5.81 19.29 -10.92
N SER A 254 6.15 20.56 -10.66
CA SER A 254 5.41 21.65 -11.28
C SER A 254 5.64 21.67 -12.80
N PRO A 255 4.59 21.88 -13.61
CA PRO A 255 4.72 21.88 -15.07
C PRO A 255 5.61 23.03 -15.57
N LYS A 256 5.72 24.12 -14.80
CA LYS A 256 6.54 25.29 -15.15
C LYS A 256 8.04 25.07 -14.98
N ARG A 257 8.47 24.03 -14.25
CA ARG A 257 9.89 23.79 -13.94
C ARG A 257 10.66 23.17 -15.11
N TYR A 258 9.97 22.46 -16.01
CA TYR A 258 10.60 21.75 -17.13
C TYR A 258 9.89 22.08 -18.43
N GLN A 259 10.66 22.41 -19.47
CA GLN A 259 10.13 22.72 -20.79
C GLN A 259 10.44 21.59 -21.77
N PRO A 260 9.46 21.12 -22.57
CA PRO A 260 9.71 20.19 -23.66
C PRO A 260 10.73 20.78 -24.65
N GLY A 261 11.68 19.98 -25.10
CA GLY A 261 12.76 20.37 -26.01
C GLY A 261 14.02 20.91 -25.32
N ALA A 262 13.95 21.29 -24.04
CA ALA A 262 15.12 21.75 -23.29
C ALA A 262 15.98 20.58 -22.78
N ARG A 263 17.29 20.83 -22.64
CA ARG A 263 18.26 19.88 -22.06
C ARG A 263 18.43 20.14 -20.57
N TYR A 264 18.53 19.06 -19.80
CA TYR A 264 18.70 19.05 -18.36
C TYR A 264 19.71 17.97 -17.95
N THR A 265 20.43 18.21 -16.86
CA THR A 265 21.38 17.24 -16.30
C THR A 265 20.66 16.27 -15.37
N LEU A 266 20.79 14.97 -15.66
CA LEU A 266 20.40 13.88 -14.77
C LEU A 266 21.62 13.34 -14.03
N TYR A 267 21.41 12.88 -12.81
CA TYR A 267 22.44 12.26 -11.97
C TYR A 267 22.18 10.75 -11.89
N ARG A 268 23.03 9.97 -12.55
CA ARG A 268 22.94 8.50 -12.59
C ARG A 268 23.83 7.89 -11.52
N ASP A 269 23.24 7.12 -10.61
CA ASP A 269 24.00 6.39 -9.57
C ASP A 269 24.82 5.27 -10.22
N LEU A 270 26.14 5.29 -10.03
CA LEU A 270 27.07 4.31 -10.60
C LEU A 270 26.83 2.88 -10.11
N LYS A 271 26.30 2.70 -8.89
CA LYS A 271 26.05 1.36 -8.34
C LYS A 271 24.70 0.79 -8.76
N THR A 272 23.68 1.63 -8.74
CA THR A 272 22.29 1.17 -8.96
C THR A 272 21.82 1.41 -10.39
N GLY A 273 22.54 2.22 -11.16
CA GLY A 273 22.17 2.66 -12.50
C GLY A 273 20.95 3.58 -12.53
N ARG A 274 20.40 3.97 -11.37
CA ARG A 274 19.18 4.78 -11.27
C ARG A 274 19.48 6.25 -11.49
N CYS A 275 18.67 6.90 -12.31
CA CYS A 275 18.72 8.34 -12.51
C CYS A 275 17.92 9.08 -11.44
N SER A 276 18.40 10.28 -11.11
CA SER A 276 17.79 11.23 -10.19
C SER A 276 18.02 12.65 -10.69
N LEU A 277 17.17 13.58 -10.26
CA LEU A 277 17.37 15.01 -10.45
C LEU A 277 18.03 15.59 -9.20
N LYS A 278 18.80 16.67 -9.35
CA LYS A 278 19.31 17.43 -8.21
C LYS A 278 18.12 17.99 -7.41
N PRO A 279 18.06 17.75 -6.09
CA PRO A 279 17.01 18.33 -5.25
C PRO A 279 17.11 19.85 -5.30
N GLY A 280 15.96 20.50 -5.52
CA GLY A 280 15.83 21.95 -5.48
C GLY A 280 15.63 22.46 -4.05
N ILE A 281 15.65 23.78 -3.91
CA ILE A 281 15.38 24.45 -2.62
C ILE A 281 13.96 24.10 -2.11
N GLN A 282 12.98 24.03 -3.00
CA GLN A 282 11.62 23.59 -2.67
C GLN A 282 11.56 22.14 -2.17
N ASP A 283 12.44 21.27 -2.67
CA ASP A 283 12.53 19.87 -2.22
C ASP A 283 13.09 19.79 -0.79
N LEU A 284 13.98 20.73 -0.43
CA LEU A 284 14.51 20.87 0.93
C LEU A 284 13.45 21.41 1.91
N PHE A 285 12.72 22.45 1.50
CA PHE A 285 11.62 23.00 2.30
C PHE A 285 10.50 21.98 2.49
N SER A 286 10.10 21.27 1.43
CA SER A 286 9.07 20.23 1.55
C SER A 286 9.52 19.11 2.49
N ALA A 287 10.80 18.71 2.49
CA ALA A 287 11.32 17.77 3.47
C ALA A 287 11.19 18.27 4.92
N LEU A 288 11.43 19.56 5.18
CA LEU A 288 11.17 20.15 6.51
C LEU A 288 9.68 20.13 6.85
N PHE A 289 8.80 20.49 5.91
CA PHE A 289 7.35 20.43 6.13
C PHE A 289 6.84 19.00 6.34
N THR A 290 7.50 17.97 5.79
CA THR A 290 7.14 16.57 6.08
C THR A 290 7.41 16.14 7.52
N LEU A 291 8.20 16.91 8.29
CA LEU A 291 8.41 16.64 9.72
C LEU A 291 7.14 16.89 10.55
N VAL A 292 6.26 17.81 10.12
CA VAL A 292 5.00 18.10 10.82
C VAL A 292 4.04 16.91 10.82
N PRO A 293 3.63 16.35 9.66
CA PRO A 293 2.78 15.16 9.64
C PRO A 293 3.53 13.96 10.25
N MET A 294 4.85 13.85 10.10
CA MET A 294 5.62 12.82 10.77
C MET A 294 5.49 12.90 12.30
N GLY A 295 5.62 14.09 12.88
CA GLY A 295 5.37 14.36 14.30
C GLY A 295 3.95 13.95 14.72
N PHE A 296 2.94 14.38 13.97
CA PHE A 296 1.55 13.97 14.22
C PHE A 296 1.38 12.45 14.21
N PHE A 297 1.89 11.75 13.19
CA PHE A 297 1.81 10.29 13.11
C PHE A 297 2.60 9.59 14.21
N THR A 298 3.75 10.12 14.65
CA THR A 298 4.47 9.56 15.80
C THR A 298 3.65 9.65 17.08
N ILE A 299 3.02 10.80 17.35
CA ILE A 299 2.16 11.01 18.53
C ILE A 299 0.93 10.11 18.44
N LEU A 300 0.32 10.01 17.26
CA LEU A 300 -0.84 9.14 17.02
C LEU A 300 -0.50 7.65 17.22
N ILE A 301 0.65 7.20 16.70
CA ILE A 301 1.09 5.81 16.90
C ILE A 301 1.36 5.55 18.38
N LEU A 302 2.01 6.50 19.08
CA LEU A 302 2.29 6.38 20.51
C LEU A 302 1.00 6.35 21.32
N SER A 303 0.03 7.22 21.04
CA SER A 303 -1.25 7.26 21.75
C SER A 303 -2.06 5.99 21.52
N LEU A 304 -2.11 5.48 20.30
CA LEU A 304 -2.74 4.20 19.99
C LEU A 304 -2.03 3.03 20.67
N ALA A 305 -0.69 3.04 20.74
CA ALA A 305 0.08 2.00 21.42
C ALA A 305 -0.14 2.01 22.95
N VAL A 306 -0.17 3.19 23.57
CA VAL A 306 -0.47 3.35 25.00
C VAL A 306 -1.90 2.92 25.29
N CYS A 307 -2.86 3.32 24.45
CA CYS A 307 -4.26 2.90 24.57
C CYS A 307 -4.40 1.37 24.44
N ALA A 308 -3.70 0.77 23.48
CA ALA A 308 -3.67 -0.68 23.29
C ALA A 308 -3.09 -1.41 24.51
N ALA A 309 -1.95 -0.95 25.03
CA ALA A 309 -1.33 -1.53 26.22
C ALA A 309 -2.26 -1.42 27.44
N GLY A 310 -2.83 -0.23 27.69
CA GLY A 310 -3.73 -0.01 28.84
C GLY A 310 -4.99 -0.87 28.78
N THR A 311 -5.66 -0.90 27.63
CA THR A 311 -6.91 -1.68 27.46
C THR A 311 -6.67 -3.19 27.46
N LEU A 312 -5.56 -3.68 26.92
CA LEU A 312 -5.17 -5.10 26.99
C LEU A 312 -4.75 -5.52 28.40
N LEU A 313 -4.06 -4.65 29.15
CA LEU A 313 -3.73 -4.90 30.55
C LEU A 313 -4.98 -4.96 31.41
N LEU A 314 -5.91 -4.02 31.24
CA LEU A 314 -7.20 -4.05 31.94
C LEU A 314 -8.00 -5.31 31.63
N ALA A 315 -8.07 -5.70 30.34
CA ALA A 315 -8.72 -6.94 29.94
C ALA A 315 -8.03 -8.19 30.53
N GLY A 316 -6.69 -8.21 30.56
CA GLY A 316 -5.91 -9.32 31.12
C GLY A 316 -6.11 -9.47 32.63
N MET A 317 -6.09 -8.36 33.38
CA MET A 317 -6.35 -8.37 34.83
C MET A 317 -7.80 -8.76 35.14
N GLY A 318 -8.75 -8.26 34.36
CA GLY A 318 -10.17 -8.62 34.50
C GLY A 318 -10.43 -10.09 34.17
N LEU A 319 -9.80 -10.64 33.14
CA LEU A 319 -9.90 -12.08 32.82
C LEU A 319 -9.21 -12.96 33.88
N ALA A 320 -8.04 -12.54 34.39
CA ALA A 320 -7.33 -13.29 35.42
C ALA A 320 -8.11 -13.35 36.74
N SER A 321 -8.76 -12.25 37.14
CA SER A 321 -9.62 -12.21 38.32
C SER A 321 -10.89 -13.04 38.14
N LEU A 322 -11.50 -13.04 36.96
CA LEU A 322 -12.64 -13.90 36.63
C LEU A 322 -12.31 -15.39 36.59
N LEU A 323 -11.08 -15.77 36.23
CA LEU A 323 -10.62 -17.16 36.21
C LEU A 323 -10.18 -17.67 37.60
N ALA A 324 -9.89 -16.75 38.52
CA ALA A 324 -9.48 -17.06 39.90
C ALA A 324 -10.67 -17.12 40.88
N ALA A 325 -11.83 -16.62 40.47
CA ALA A 325 -13.11 -16.70 41.19
C ALA A 325 -13.87 -17.98 40.83
#